data_AF-A0AAD7V978-F1
#
_entry.id   AF-A0AAD7V978-F1
#
_cell.length_a   1.000
_cell.length_b   1.000
_cell.length_c   1.000
_cell.angle_alpha   90.00
_cell.angle_beta   90.00
_cell.angle_gamma   90.00
#
_symmetry.space_group_name_H-M   'P 1'
#
loop_
_entity.id
_entity.type
_entity.pdbx_description
1 polymer ?
#
loop_
_entity_poly.entity_id
_entity_poly.type
_entity_poly.pdbx_seq_one_letter_code
_entity_poly.pdbx_strand_id
1 'polypeptide(L)'
;MDRVLRNKILVVGTGVLDFVRGVFKSCQLDFPQKLVDDELKKSNGSHSGIRIPWKITTKYYVASVDFWLDEMASDVDHKEVIKGYTDPDNGVGQVVDAFVYVFHKDNVKSFEGVKDWISFLDKYEPSIRLCAALPFKEEKKQDFEDIEEWCLDHQFEYVDMDEKTVEPLDKGGWDLAVDILQTNLWDGMKEHKSSHDKDDEQAADEELLRELQMLKLENERDQGEADMPSQSEINEMQKLLFNDLDKEDGLDKAFETMQALREQGKDLPDEERRKLAAKVALSFAAQLGV
;
A
#
# COMPACT_ATOMS: atom_id res chain seq x y z
N MET A 1 -2.38 1.99 33.63
CA MET A 1 -1.91 0.95 32.70
C MET A 1 -1.94 1.58 31.34
N ASP A 2 -0.79 1.73 30.70
CA ASP A 2 -0.76 2.17 29.31
C ASP A 2 -1.49 1.14 28.45
N ARG A 3 -2.30 1.62 27.51
CA ARG A 3 -3.03 0.78 26.56
C ARG A 3 -2.00 -0.02 25.74
N VAL A 4 -2.17 -1.33 25.69
CA VAL A 4 -1.41 -2.19 24.78
C VAL A 4 -1.83 -1.83 23.36
N LEU A 5 -0.88 -1.39 22.54
CA LEU A 5 -1.13 -0.95 21.17
C LEU A 5 -0.88 -2.09 20.18
N ARG A 6 -1.83 -2.29 19.27
CA ARG A 6 -1.71 -3.22 18.15
C ARG A 6 -0.96 -2.57 16.98
N ASN A 7 0.35 -2.40 17.14
CA ASN A 7 1.19 -1.64 16.21
C ASN A 7 2.51 -2.32 15.86
N LYS A 8 2.54 -3.66 15.89
CA LYS A 8 3.74 -4.45 15.55
C LYS A 8 3.61 -5.10 14.18
N ILE A 9 4.72 -5.10 13.46
CA ILE A 9 4.89 -5.81 12.19
C ILE A 9 5.76 -7.04 12.48
N LEU A 10 5.18 -8.22 12.48
CA LEU A 10 5.92 -9.47 12.65
C LEU A 10 6.47 -9.91 11.29
N VAL A 11 7.79 -9.89 11.14
CA VAL A 11 8.50 -10.27 9.90
C VAL A 11 9.19 -11.61 10.12
N VAL A 12 8.76 -12.63 9.41
CA VAL A 12 9.28 -13.99 9.56
C VAL A 12 9.74 -14.58 8.24
N GLY A 13 10.62 -15.58 8.29
CA GLY A 13 11.07 -16.32 7.11
C GLY A 13 12.57 -16.21 6.87
N THR A 14 12.98 -16.16 5.60
CA THR A 14 14.40 -16.06 5.20
C THR A 14 14.65 -14.69 4.57
N GLY A 15 15.67 -13.97 5.05
CA GLY A 15 15.99 -12.63 4.54
C GLY A 15 15.20 -11.50 5.21
N VAL A 16 14.68 -11.72 6.42
CA VAL A 16 13.87 -10.75 7.17
C VAL A 16 14.56 -9.39 7.34
N LEU A 17 15.88 -9.38 7.56
CA LEU A 17 16.66 -8.15 7.69
C LEU A 17 16.79 -7.42 6.35
N ASP A 18 16.94 -8.15 5.24
CA ASP A 18 17.04 -7.57 3.90
C ASP A 18 15.73 -6.90 3.51
N PHE A 19 14.59 -7.52 3.85
CA PHE A 19 13.27 -6.91 3.70
C PHE A 19 13.17 -5.58 4.45
N VAL A 20 13.46 -5.54 5.75
CA VAL A 20 13.35 -4.29 6.51
C VAL A 20 14.33 -3.23 6.01
N ARG A 21 15.54 -3.60 5.61
CA ARG A 21 16.48 -2.66 4.97
C ARG A 21 15.92 -2.09 3.67
N GLY A 22 15.29 -2.92 2.85
CA GLY A 22 14.65 -2.50 1.61
C GLY A 22 13.49 -1.52 1.85
N VAL A 23 12.64 -1.78 2.85
CA VAL A 23 11.58 -0.86 3.29
C VAL A 23 12.14 0.50 3.69
N PHE A 24 13.16 0.54 4.57
CA PHE A 24 13.81 1.80 4.95
C PHE A 24 14.40 2.53 3.75
N LYS A 25 15.02 1.80 2.82
CA LYS A 25 15.60 2.38 1.60
C LYS A 25 14.53 2.97 0.68
N SER A 26 13.43 2.26 0.43
CA SER A 26 12.30 2.77 -0.40
C SER A 26 11.66 4.00 0.25
N CYS A 27 11.57 4.02 1.59
CA CYS A 27 11.11 5.20 2.34
C CYS A 27 12.15 6.34 2.42
N GLN A 28 13.35 6.18 1.86
CA GLN A 28 14.46 7.14 1.96
C GLN A 28 14.85 7.47 3.41
N LEU A 29 14.75 6.49 4.30
CA LEU A 29 15.08 6.62 5.72
C LEU A 29 16.44 5.98 6.04
N ASP A 30 17.14 6.55 7.02
CA ASP A 30 18.35 5.94 7.57
C ASP A 30 18.00 4.66 8.34
N PHE A 31 18.58 3.56 7.91
CA PHE A 31 18.46 2.29 8.63
C PHE A 31 19.23 2.37 9.97
N PRO A 32 18.64 1.94 11.11
CA PRO A 32 19.26 2.03 12.43
C PRO A 32 20.34 0.95 12.63
N GLN A 33 21.43 1.03 11.83
CA GLN A 33 22.48 0.03 11.75
C GLN A 33 23.11 -0.28 13.11
N LYS A 34 23.38 0.76 13.92
CA LYS A 34 23.98 0.58 15.24
C LYS A 34 23.12 -0.27 16.18
N LEU A 35 21.80 -0.06 16.17
CA LEU A 35 20.88 -0.85 16.99
C LEU A 35 20.95 -2.32 16.59
N VAL A 36 20.88 -2.58 15.29
CA VAL A 36 20.92 -3.95 14.75
C VAL A 36 22.26 -4.62 15.04
N ASP A 37 23.38 -3.92 14.84
CA ASP A 37 24.71 -4.44 15.13
C ASP A 37 24.88 -4.81 16.62
N ASP A 38 24.31 -4.01 17.51
CA ASP A 38 24.39 -4.24 18.95
C ASP A 38 23.48 -5.41 19.39
N GLU A 39 22.32 -5.61 18.77
CA GLU A 39 21.48 -6.80 19.00
C GLU A 39 22.11 -8.06 18.42
N LEU A 40 22.66 -8.00 17.21
CA LEU A 40 23.37 -9.11 16.57
C LEU A 40 24.55 -9.62 17.40
N LYS A 41 25.28 -8.72 18.06
CA LYS A 41 26.36 -9.11 18.99
C LYS A 41 25.84 -9.87 20.21
N LYS A 42 24.63 -9.57 20.68
CA LYS A 42 24.01 -10.24 21.84
C LYS A 42 23.42 -11.60 21.45
N SER A 43 22.89 -11.71 20.24
CA SER A 43 22.22 -12.91 19.72
C SER A 43 23.15 -13.86 18.94
N ASN A 44 24.47 -13.65 19.01
CA ASN A 44 25.48 -14.41 18.27
C ASN A 44 25.20 -14.48 16.75
N GLY A 45 24.67 -13.40 16.18
CA GLY A 45 24.41 -13.29 14.74
C GLY A 45 22.98 -13.66 14.31
N SER A 46 22.10 -14.09 15.22
CA SER A 46 20.70 -14.38 14.89
C SER A 46 19.86 -13.10 14.79
N HIS A 47 18.97 -13.01 13.79
CA HIS A 47 18.02 -11.90 13.70
C HIS A 47 16.76 -12.10 14.56
N SER A 48 16.53 -13.30 15.11
CA SER A 48 15.36 -13.59 15.93
C SER A 48 15.30 -12.72 17.18
N GLY A 49 14.15 -12.08 17.40
CA GLY A 49 13.90 -11.20 18.53
C GLY A 49 14.39 -9.76 18.36
N ILE A 50 15.06 -9.43 17.24
CA ILE A 50 15.44 -8.05 16.94
C ILE A 50 14.18 -7.20 16.72
N ARG A 51 14.16 -6.01 17.32
CA ARG A 51 13.07 -5.04 17.21
C ARG A 51 13.57 -3.75 16.60
N ILE A 52 13.00 -3.37 15.46
CA ILE A 52 13.43 -2.18 14.71
C ILE A 52 12.27 -1.17 14.69
N PRO A 53 12.40 -0.03 15.39
CA PRO A 53 11.36 0.98 15.39
C PRO A 53 11.28 1.65 14.02
N TRP A 54 10.05 1.88 13.55
CA TRP A 54 9.78 2.61 12.32
C TRP A 54 8.66 3.62 12.55
N LYS A 55 8.87 4.84 12.04
CA LYS A 55 7.91 5.92 12.14
C LYS A 55 7.27 6.12 10.77
N ILE A 56 6.03 5.68 10.63
CA ILE A 56 5.23 5.94 9.44
C ILE A 56 4.74 7.38 9.52
N THR A 57 4.99 8.15 8.47
CA THR A 57 4.51 9.53 8.31
C THR A 57 3.87 9.60 6.94
N THR A 58 2.54 9.59 6.90
CA THR A 58 1.77 9.83 5.67
C THR A 58 1.25 11.26 5.67
N LYS A 59 0.53 11.67 4.63
CA LYS A 59 -0.18 12.96 4.60
C LYS A 59 -1.26 13.06 5.68
N TYR A 60 -1.82 11.93 6.11
CA TYR A 60 -2.99 11.91 6.99
C TYR A 60 -2.62 11.65 8.45
N TYR A 61 -1.57 10.85 8.70
CA TYR A 61 -1.24 10.43 10.05
C TYR A 61 0.25 10.17 10.26
N VAL A 62 0.60 10.12 11.55
CA VAL A 62 1.88 9.61 12.06
C VAL A 62 1.61 8.41 12.95
N ALA A 63 2.28 7.29 12.67
CA ALA A 63 2.26 6.12 13.53
C ALA A 63 3.68 5.72 13.94
N SER A 64 3.82 5.25 15.17
CA SER A 64 5.04 4.58 15.63
C SER A 64 4.75 3.09 15.63
N VAL A 65 5.48 2.33 14.81
CA VAL A 65 5.37 0.88 14.70
C VAL A 65 6.73 0.25 14.95
N ASP A 66 6.76 -1.04 15.25
CA ASP A 66 8.02 -1.77 15.38
C ASP A 66 8.00 -3.03 14.51
N PHE A 67 9.04 -3.22 13.71
CA PHE A 67 9.32 -4.51 13.09
C PHE A 67 9.87 -5.47 14.14
N TRP A 68 9.28 -6.65 14.25
CA TRP A 68 9.74 -7.76 15.08
C TRP A 68 10.21 -8.87 14.16
N LEU A 69 11.49 -9.19 14.22
CA LEU A 69 12.10 -10.16 13.32
C LEU A 69 12.13 -11.55 13.95
N ASP A 70 11.83 -12.57 13.15
CA ASP A 70 12.12 -13.96 13.49
C ASP A 70 12.61 -14.74 12.27
N GLU A 71 13.69 -15.50 12.43
CA GLU A 71 14.26 -16.29 11.35
C GLU A 71 13.79 -17.73 11.41
N MET A 72 13.35 -18.23 10.25
CA MET A 72 12.99 -19.64 10.09
C MET A 72 14.26 -20.43 9.75
N ALA A 73 15.08 -20.70 10.77
CA ALA A 73 16.25 -21.56 10.63
C ALA A 73 15.85 -23.03 10.42
N SER A 74 16.50 -23.71 9.49
CA SER A 74 16.10 -25.06 9.03
C SER A 74 16.27 -26.18 10.05
N ASP A 75 16.95 -25.91 11.18
CA ASP A 75 17.20 -26.83 12.28
C ASP A 75 16.26 -26.62 13.49
N VAL A 76 15.33 -25.67 13.40
CA VAL A 76 14.39 -25.33 14.48
C VAL A 76 13.01 -25.94 14.21
N ASP A 77 12.35 -26.47 15.26
CA ASP A 77 10.94 -26.86 15.16
C ASP A 77 10.06 -25.60 15.14
N HIS A 78 9.73 -25.15 13.93
CA HIS A 78 8.89 -23.98 13.70
C HIS A 78 7.55 -24.05 14.43
N LYS A 79 6.99 -25.25 14.65
CA LYS A 79 5.72 -25.39 15.36
C LYS A 79 5.86 -25.08 16.84
N GLU A 80 7.02 -25.34 17.44
CA GLU A 80 7.30 -24.95 18.83
C GLU A 80 7.48 -23.43 18.94
N VAL A 81 8.17 -22.82 17.98
CA VAL A 81 8.32 -21.36 17.91
C VAL A 81 6.96 -20.68 17.81
N ILE A 82 6.12 -21.11 16.86
CA ILE A 82 4.76 -20.56 16.64
C ILE A 82 3.86 -20.79 17.87
N LYS A 83 4.01 -21.92 18.57
CA LYS A 83 3.34 -22.12 19.87
C LYS A 83 3.74 -21.07 20.89
N GLY A 84 5.02 -20.70 20.92
CA GLY A 84 5.49 -19.52 21.63
C GLY A 84 4.65 -18.30 21.27
N TYR A 85 4.64 -17.87 20.00
CA TYR A 85 3.88 -16.68 19.54
C TYR A 85 2.36 -16.72 19.82
N THR A 86 1.78 -17.92 19.90
CA THR A 86 0.34 -18.12 20.18
C THR A 86 0.00 -18.27 21.66
N ASP A 87 1.00 -18.31 22.54
CA ASP A 87 0.82 -18.36 24.00
C ASP A 87 0.16 -17.07 24.50
N PRO A 88 -1.05 -17.12 25.09
CA PRO A 88 -1.70 -15.94 25.63
C PRO A 88 -0.85 -15.17 26.65
N ASP A 89 0.06 -15.84 27.36
CA ASP A 89 0.86 -15.25 28.43
C ASP A 89 1.98 -14.36 27.88
N ASN A 90 2.38 -14.52 26.61
CA ASN A 90 3.41 -13.68 26.00
C ASN A 90 2.86 -12.39 25.34
N GLY A 91 1.55 -12.34 25.09
CA GLY A 91 0.86 -11.19 24.49
C GLY A 91 1.26 -10.82 23.06
N VAL A 92 2.10 -11.61 22.38
CA VAL A 92 2.66 -11.24 21.07
C VAL A 92 1.57 -11.14 20.01
N GLY A 93 0.73 -12.17 19.88
CA GLY A 93 -0.35 -12.14 18.89
C GLY A 93 -1.35 -10.98 19.08
N GLN A 94 -1.46 -10.42 20.30
CA GLN A 94 -2.38 -9.32 20.58
C GLN A 94 -1.87 -7.94 20.12
N VAL A 95 -0.56 -7.82 19.86
CA VAL A 95 0.06 -6.55 19.44
C VAL A 95 0.44 -6.51 17.97
N VAL A 96 0.44 -7.67 17.30
CA VAL A 96 0.73 -7.80 15.87
C VAL A 96 -0.49 -7.39 15.04
N ASP A 97 -0.30 -6.43 14.15
CA ASP A 97 -1.33 -5.97 13.20
C ASP A 97 -0.93 -6.15 11.74
N ALA A 98 0.36 -6.39 11.48
CA ALA A 98 0.83 -6.85 10.18
C ALA A 98 1.73 -8.07 10.35
N PHE A 99 1.52 -9.05 9.48
CA PHE A 99 2.38 -10.20 9.34
C PHE A 99 3.02 -10.19 7.96
N VAL A 100 4.34 -10.30 7.91
CA VAL A 100 5.12 -10.34 6.68
C VAL A 100 5.90 -11.64 6.64
N TYR A 101 5.62 -12.48 5.64
CA TYR A 101 6.41 -13.66 5.34
C TYR A 101 7.41 -13.35 4.23
N VAL A 102 8.70 -13.48 4.52
CA VAL A 102 9.80 -13.18 3.59
C VAL A 102 10.44 -14.47 3.14
N PHE A 103 10.60 -14.63 1.82
CA PHE A 103 11.28 -15.79 1.26
C PHE A 103 12.12 -15.38 0.05
N HIS A 104 13.14 -16.18 -0.26
CA HIS A 104 13.95 -15.95 -1.47
C HIS A 104 13.40 -16.75 -2.64
N LYS A 105 13.26 -16.12 -3.80
CA LYS A 105 12.92 -16.79 -5.06
C LYS A 105 13.89 -17.92 -5.43
N ASP A 106 15.18 -17.80 -5.06
CA ASP A 106 16.19 -18.84 -5.24
C ASP A 106 15.89 -20.14 -4.44
N ASN A 107 15.06 -20.03 -3.40
CA ASN A 107 14.74 -21.12 -2.50
C ASN A 107 13.23 -21.18 -2.26
N VAL A 108 12.47 -21.52 -3.29
CA VAL A 108 11.00 -21.63 -3.23
C VAL A 108 10.51 -22.56 -2.11
N LYS A 109 11.28 -23.58 -1.72
CA LYS A 109 10.93 -24.45 -0.60
C LYS A 109 10.82 -23.70 0.73
N SER A 110 11.51 -22.56 0.88
CA SER A 110 11.37 -21.71 2.06
C SER A 110 9.98 -21.08 2.18
N PHE A 111 9.20 -21.01 1.08
CA PHE A 111 7.81 -20.57 1.12
C PHE A 111 6.94 -21.48 1.99
N GLU A 112 7.18 -22.80 1.99
CA GLU A 112 6.36 -23.77 2.73
C GLU A 112 6.23 -23.46 4.23
N GLY A 113 7.22 -22.78 4.82
CA GLY A 113 7.18 -22.36 6.22
C GLY A 113 6.02 -21.41 6.56
N VAL A 114 5.46 -20.68 5.59
CA VAL A 114 4.31 -19.79 5.83
C VAL A 114 3.06 -20.58 6.23
N LYS A 115 2.93 -21.82 5.76
CA LYS A 115 1.76 -22.67 6.00
C LYS A 115 1.62 -23.04 7.48
N ASP A 116 2.73 -23.13 8.20
CA ASP A 116 2.71 -23.39 9.65
C ASP A 116 2.13 -22.19 10.44
N TRP A 117 2.19 -20.97 9.90
CA TRP A 117 1.68 -19.74 10.54
C TRP A 117 0.18 -19.53 10.39
N ILE A 118 -0.53 -20.29 9.54
CA ILE A 118 -1.98 -20.13 9.30
C ILE A 118 -2.76 -20.13 10.62
N SER A 119 -2.45 -21.05 11.54
CA SER A 119 -3.14 -21.13 12.83
C SER A 119 -2.96 -19.87 13.70
N PHE A 120 -1.81 -19.20 13.62
CA PHE A 120 -1.58 -17.92 14.28
C PHE A 120 -2.39 -16.81 13.60
N LEU A 121 -2.38 -16.78 12.27
CA LEU A 121 -3.05 -15.75 11.48
C LEU A 121 -4.57 -15.80 11.61
N ASP A 122 -5.16 -16.99 11.64
CA ASP A 122 -6.60 -17.16 11.82
C ASP A 122 -7.05 -16.88 13.26
N LYS A 123 -6.14 -17.04 14.23
CA LYS A 123 -6.43 -16.75 15.65
C LYS A 123 -6.39 -15.25 15.94
N TYR A 124 -5.40 -14.54 15.41
CA TYR A 124 -5.16 -13.14 15.74
C TYR A 124 -5.64 -12.17 14.67
N GLU A 125 -5.84 -12.62 13.43
CA GLU A 125 -6.39 -11.82 12.32
C GLU A 125 -5.67 -10.45 12.20
N PRO A 126 -4.35 -10.44 11.87
CA PRO A 126 -3.67 -9.18 11.57
C PRO A 126 -4.32 -8.53 10.35
N SER A 127 -4.41 -7.21 10.36
CA SER A 127 -4.99 -6.41 9.27
C SER A 127 -4.23 -6.57 7.96
N ILE A 128 -2.91 -6.81 8.03
CA ILE A 128 -2.07 -7.10 6.86
C ILE A 128 -1.50 -8.52 6.95
N ARG A 129 -1.60 -9.26 5.84
CA ARG A 129 -0.85 -10.50 5.58
C ARG A 129 -0.08 -10.29 4.26
N LEU A 130 1.23 -10.15 4.33
CA LEU A 130 2.09 -9.86 3.17
C LEU A 130 3.07 -11.01 2.93
N CYS A 131 3.13 -11.49 1.69
CA CYS A 131 4.17 -12.40 1.23
C CYS A 131 5.17 -11.64 0.34
N ALA A 132 6.40 -11.51 0.82
CA ALA A 132 7.47 -10.78 0.17
C ALA A 132 8.48 -11.73 -0.49
N ALA A 133 8.48 -11.77 -1.83
CA ALA A 133 9.42 -12.57 -2.60
C ALA A 133 10.70 -11.77 -2.90
N LEU A 134 11.77 -12.04 -2.15
CA LEU A 134 13.06 -11.40 -2.36
C LEU A 134 13.70 -11.85 -3.69
N PRO A 135 14.42 -10.94 -4.37
CA PRO A 135 14.99 -11.18 -5.69
C PRO A 135 15.93 -12.38 -5.72
N PHE A 136 16.09 -12.96 -6.91
CA PHE A 136 17.13 -13.95 -7.18
C PHE A 136 18.52 -13.35 -6.94
N LYS A 137 19.43 -14.13 -6.35
CA LYS A 137 20.86 -13.84 -6.33
C LYS A 137 21.49 -14.04 -7.71
N GLU A 138 20.92 -14.92 -8.52
CA GLU A 138 21.31 -15.19 -9.90
C GLU A 138 20.08 -15.21 -10.81
N GLU A 139 20.05 -14.39 -11.86
CA GLU A 139 18.88 -14.28 -12.75
C GLU A 139 18.42 -15.65 -13.28
N LYS A 140 17.23 -16.06 -12.82
CA LYS A 140 16.51 -17.23 -13.32
C LYS A 140 15.07 -16.85 -13.57
N LYS A 141 14.50 -17.38 -14.64
CA LYS A 141 13.05 -17.31 -14.84
C LYS A 141 12.44 -18.56 -14.22
N GLN A 142 11.65 -18.36 -13.17
CA GLN A 142 10.79 -19.37 -12.60
C GLN A 142 9.39 -18.79 -12.52
N ASP A 143 8.39 -19.65 -12.75
CA ASP A 143 6.99 -19.32 -12.60
C ASP A 143 6.60 -19.44 -11.13
N PHE A 144 5.81 -18.47 -10.64
CA PHE A 144 5.35 -18.37 -9.26
C PHE A 144 3.81 -18.36 -9.15
N GLU A 145 3.09 -18.67 -10.24
CA GLU A 145 1.61 -18.70 -10.28
C GLU A 145 1.01 -19.53 -9.13
N ASP A 146 1.57 -20.72 -8.83
CA ASP A 146 1.14 -21.56 -7.70
C ASP A 146 1.24 -20.85 -6.33
N ILE A 147 2.25 -19.98 -6.15
CA ILE A 147 2.45 -19.22 -4.91
C ILE A 147 1.48 -18.05 -4.84
N GLU A 148 1.28 -17.35 -5.96
CA GLU A 148 0.34 -16.23 -6.06
C GLU A 148 -1.09 -16.69 -5.79
N GLU A 149 -1.51 -17.80 -6.41
CA GLU A 149 -2.82 -18.42 -6.18
C GLU A 149 -2.97 -18.83 -4.71
N TRP A 150 -1.94 -19.46 -4.12
CA TRP A 150 -1.97 -19.81 -2.71
C TRP A 150 -2.08 -18.58 -1.80
N CYS A 151 -1.34 -17.51 -2.10
CA CYS A 151 -1.39 -16.27 -1.33
C CYS A 151 -2.80 -15.68 -1.36
N LEU A 152 -3.39 -15.60 -2.56
CA LEU A 152 -4.76 -15.11 -2.75
C LEU A 152 -5.77 -15.93 -1.94
N ASP A 153 -5.70 -17.26 -2.00
CA ASP A 153 -6.59 -18.17 -1.26
C ASP A 153 -6.50 -17.99 0.26
N HIS A 154 -5.35 -17.55 0.77
CA HIS A 154 -5.09 -17.37 2.21
C HIS A 154 -5.06 -15.90 2.65
N GLN A 155 -5.56 -14.99 1.79
CA GLN A 155 -5.66 -13.55 2.01
C GLN A 155 -4.32 -12.85 2.23
N PHE A 156 -3.26 -13.38 1.62
CA PHE A 156 -1.99 -12.71 1.54
C PHE A 156 -1.93 -11.81 0.31
N GLU A 157 -1.45 -10.59 0.50
CA GLU A 157 -0.95 -9.76 -0.58
C GLU A 157 0.42 -10.30 -0.96
N TYR A 158 0.55 -10.82 -2.18
CA TYR A 158 1.84 -11.23 -2.73
C TYR A 158 2.54 -10.04 -3.38
N VAL A 159 3.80 -9.83 -3.05
CA VAL A 159 4.62 -8.79 -3.67
C VAL A 159 5.95 -9.38 -4.13
N ASP A 160 6.19 -9.24 -5.41
CA ASP A 160 7.46 -9.53 -6.02
C ASP A 160 8.42 -8.34 -5.90
N MET A 161 9.47 -8.48 -5.08
CA MET A 161 10.40 -7.38 -4.77
C MET A 161 11.31 -6.95 -5.94
N ASP A 162 11.34 -7.70 -7.04
CA ASP A 162 12.03 -7.29 -8.28
C ASP A 162 11.10 -6.79 -9.38
N GLU A 163 9.79 -6.81 -9.14
CA GLU A 163 8.80 -6.30 -10.07
C GLU A 163 9.00 -4.80 -10.32
N LYS A 164 8.90 -4.43 -11.59
CA LYS A 164 8.95 -3.06 -12.06
C LYS A 164 7.69 -2.79 -12.84
N THR A 165 7.02 -1.72 -12.49
CA THR A 165 5.86 -1.22 -13.22
C THR A 165 6.33 -0.34 -14.37
N VAL A 166 5.64 -0.45 -15.50
CA VAL A 166 5.88 0.40 -16.68
C VAL A 166 5.00 1.65 -16.61
N GLU A 167 3.81 1.50 -16.04
CA GLU A 167 2.84 2.56 -15.82
C GLU A 167 3.27 3.42 -14.61
N PRO A 168 3.34 4.76 -14.75
CA PRO A 168 3.81 5.68 -13.71
C PRO A 168 2.99 5.66 -12.40
N LEU A 169 1.73 5.24 -12.48
CA LEU A 169 0.81 5.19 -11.34
C LEU A 169 0.79 3.84 -10.64
N ASP A 170 1.25 2.78 -11.31
CA ASP A 170 1.32 1.46 -10.71
C ASP A 170 2.56 1.36 -9.84
N LYS A 171 2.41 0.82 -8.64
CA LYS A 171 3.53 0.51 -7.73
C LYS A 171 3.83 -0.98 -7.79
N GLY A 172 5.10 -1.32 -7.91
CA GLY A 172 5.61 -2.69 -7.87
C GLY A 172 6.73 -2.84 -6.83
N GLY A 173 7.01 -4.08 -6.45
CA GLY A 173 8.09 -4.42 -5.53
C GLY A 173 8.09 -3.63 -4.23
N TRP A 174 9.23 -2.99 -3.92
CA TRP A 174 9.41 -2.31 -2.64
C TRP A 174 8.40 -1.20 -2.38
N ASP A 175 8.03 -0.43 -3.41
CA ASP A 175 7.12 0.70 -3.24
C ASP A 175 5.69 0.22 -2.97
N LEU A 176 5.28 -0.90 -3.60
CA LEU A 176 4.01 -1.55 -3.29
C LEU A 176 3.99 -2.11 -1.85
N ALA A 177 5.07 -2.76 -1.42
CA ALA A 177 5.16 -3.28 -0.06
C ALA A 177 5.10 -2.16 1.00
N VAL A 178 5.73 -1.03 0.73
CA VAL A 178 5.66 0.16 1.60
C VAL A 178 4.23 0.69 1.65
N ASP A 179 3.57 0.82 0.50
CA ASP A 179 2.18 1.29 0.43
C ASP A 179 1.22 0.41 1.23
N ILE A 180 1.31 -0.92 1.10
CA ILE A 180 0.53 -1.87 1.90
C ILE A 180 0.71 -1.58 3.39
N LEU A 181 1.95 -1.43 3.86
CA LEU A 181 2.23 -1.16 5.28
C LEU A 181 1.78 0.24 5.73
N GLN A 182 1.84 1.24 4.85
CA GLN A 182 1.49 2.64 5.13
C GLN A 182 -0.01 2.95 4.96
N THR A 183 -0.79 2.06 4.36
CA THR A 183 -2.24 2.25 4.23
C THR A 183 -3.02 1.64 5.40
N ASN A 184 -2.36 0.88 6.27
CA ASN A 184 -2.99 0.32 7.46
C ASN A 184 -3.33 1.36 8.55
N LEU A 185 -4.43 1.12 9.27
CA LEU A 185 -4.91 1.97 10.36
C LEU A 185 -4.28 1.55 11.69
N TRP A 186 -3.05 2.02 11.92
CA TRP A 186 -2.25 1.59 13.07
C TRP A 186 -2.80 2.08 14.42
N ASP A 187 -2.82 1.16 15.39
CA ASP A 187 -3.25 1.47 16.74
C ASP A 187 -2.32 2.50 17.41
N GLY A 188 -2.87 3.62 17.87
CA GLY A 188 -2.10 4.73 18.42
C GLY A 188 -1.53 5.70 17.39
N MET A 189 -1.93 5.59 16.10
CA MET A 189 -1.69 6.63 15.11
C MET A 189 -2.30 7.97 15.56
N LYS A 190 -1.67 9.06 15.15
CA LYS A 190 -2.12 10.42 15.40
C LYS A 190 -2.28 11.11 14.07
N GLU A 191 -3.42 11.74 13.86
CA GLU A 191 -3.57 12.69 12.76
C GLU A 191 -2.50 13.77 12.90
N HIS A 192 -2.01 14.26 11.76
CA HIS A 192 -1.28 15.52 11.80
C HIS A 192 -2.22 16.55 12.41
N LYS A 193 -1.77 17.20 13.48
CA LYS A 193 -2.56 18.31 14.03
C LYS A 193 -2.64 19.34 12.92
N SER A 194 -3.84 19.53 12.36
CA SER A 194 -4.12 20.65 11.49
C SER A 194 -3.83 21.93 12.29
N SER A 195 -2.62 22.47 12.19
CA SER A 195 -2.57 23.91 12.02
C SER A 195 -3.22 24.15 10.67
N HIS A 196 -4.24 25.01 10.61
CA HIS A 196 -4.60 25.64 9.36
C HIS A 196 -3.41 26.52 8.91
N ASP A 197 -2.33 25.90 8.48
CA ASP A 197 -1.28 26.52 7.70
C ASP A 197 -1.58 26.13 6.25
N LYS A 198 -1.79 27.15 5.43
CA LYS A 198 -2.24 27.10 4.02
C LYS A 198 -1.24 26.45 3.05
N ASP A 199 -0.28 25.72 3.59
CA ASP A 199 0.86 25.17 2.86
C ASP A 199 0.69 23.65 2.60
N ASP A 200 -0.09 22.91 3.39
CA ASP A 200 -0.28 21.45 3.21
C ASP A 200 -1.34 21.09 2.14
N GLU A 201 -2.30 21.98 1.85
CA GLU A 201 -3.19 21.83 0.68
C GLU A 201 -2.40 21.87 -0.63
N GLN A 202 -1.32 22.67 -0.70
CA GLN A 202 -0.51 22.80 -1.91
C GLN A 202 0.26 21.52 -2.28
N ALA A 203 0.68 20.71 -1.30
CA ALA A 203 1.44 19.48 -1.56
C ALA A 203 0.54 18.29 -1.96
N ALA A 204 -0.71 18.27 -1.49
CA ALA A 204 -1.72 17.33 -1.98
C ALA A 204 -2.12 17.68 -3.42
N ASP A 205 -2.33 18.96 -3.68
CA ASP A 205 -2.55 19.49 -5.03
C ASP A 205 -1.34 19.20 -5.92
N GLU A 206 -0.09 19.34 -5.46
CA GLU A 206 1.09 19.12 -6.30
C GLU A 206 1.29 17.66 -6.72
N GLU A 207 0.99 16.69 -5.83
CA GLU A 207 1.09 15.26 -6.17
C GLU A 207 -0.05 14.83 -7.08
N LEU A 208 -1.28 15.27 -6.81
CA LEU A 208 -2.42 15.02 -7.69
C LEU A 208 -2.28 15.76 -9.02
N LEU A 209 -1.75 16.99 -9.03
CA LEU A 209 -1.40 17.72 -10.26
C LEU A 209 -0.29 17.02 -11.01
N ARG A 210 0.68 16.39 -10.32
CA ARG A 210 1.68 15.53 -10.94
C ARG A 210 1.06 14.29 -11.55
N GLU A 211 0.18 13.60 -10.84
CA GLU A 211 -0.55 12.43 -11.36
C GLU A 211 -1.41 12.82 -12.58
N LEU A 212 -2.15 13.93 -12.49
CA LEU A 212 -2.90 14.50 -13.60
C LEU A 212 -2.00 14.96 -14.74
N GLN A 213 -0.79 15.48 -14.47
CA GLN A 213 0.20 15.82 -15.50
C GLN A 213 0.82 14.59 -16.13
N MET A 214 1.07 13.52 -15.37
CA MET A 214 1.56 12.25 -15.90
C MET A 214 0.50 11.60 -16.78
N LEU A 215 -0.76 11.56 -16.33
CA LEU A 215 -1.91 11.15 -17.14
C LEU A 215 -2.04 12.00 -18.41
N LYS A 216 -1.85 13.33 -18.32
CA LYS A 216 -1.81 14.21 -19.51
C LYS A 216 -0.67 13.86 -20.45
N LEU A 217 0.54 13.63 -19.94
CA LEU A 217 1.73 13.30 -20.74
C LEU A 217 1.64 11.93 -21.41
N GLU A 218 0.98 10.96 -20.79
CA GLU A 218 0.70 9.66 -21.42
C GLU A 218 -0.36 9.78 -22.50
N ASN A 219 -1.40 10.56 -22.26
CA ASN A 219 -2.43 10.83 -23.26
C ASN A 219 -1.89 11.64 -24.47
N GLU A 220 -0.92 12.54 -24.25
CA GLU A 220 -0.21 13.31 -25.28
C GLU A 220 0.77 12.44 -26.10
N ARG A 221 1.31 11.38 -25.52
CA ARG A 221 2.22 10.45 -26.23
C ARG A 221 1.50 9.51 -27.17
N ASP A 222 0.21 9.26 -26.96
CA ASP A 222 -0.53 8.25 -27.71
C ASP A 222 -1.45 8.79 -28.82
N GLN A 223 -1.71 10.11 -28.90
CA GLN A 223 -2.47 10.71 -30.00
C GLN A 223 -2.27 12.23 -30.05
N GLY A 224 -2.04 12.77 -31.26
CA GLY A 224 -1.78 14.20 -31.48
C GLY A 224 -2.89 15.11 -30.96
N GLU A 225 -2.48 16.27 -30.41
CA GLU A 225 -3.30 17.42 -30.01
C GLU A 225 -4.80 17.12 -29.86
N ALA A 226 -5.18 16.43 -28.79
CA ALA A 226 -6.59 16.22 -28.48
C ALA A 226 -7.26 17.56 -28.10
N ASP A 227 -8.40 17.84 -28.74
CA ASP A 227 -9.28 19.00 -28.57
C ASP A 227 -9.86 19.09 -27.15
N MET A 228 -9.04 19.57 -26.21
CA MET A 228 -9.39 19.78 -24.81
C MET A 228 -10.59 20.73 -24.69
N PRO A 229 -11.59 20.40 -23.84
CA PRO A 229 -12.72 21.27 -23.63
C PRO A 229 -12.29 22.60 -23.02
N SER A 230 -12.81 23.68 -23.57
CA SER A 230 -12.58 25.04 -23.11
C SER A 230 -13.11 25.26 -21.69
N GLN A 231 -12.57 26.27 -20.99
CA GLN A 231 -13.03 26.64 -19.66
C GLN A 231 -14.54 26.98 -19.63
N SER A 232 -15.09 27.52 -20.72
CA SER A 232 -16.53 27.75 -20.87
C SER A 232 -17.33 26.44 -20.84
N GLU A 233 -16.87 25.41 -21.56
CA GLU A 233 -17.55 24.11 -21.61
C GLU A 233 -17.48 23.37 -20.26
N ILE A 234 -16.38 23.54 -19.52
CA ILE A 234 -16.23 23.00 -18.16
C ILE A 234 -17.21 23.68 -17.19
N ASN A 235 -17.29 25.01 -17.23
CA ASN A 235 -18.21 25.77 -16.37
C ASN A 235 -19.69 25.49 -16.70
N GLU A 236 -20.02 25.21 -17.96
CA GLU A 236 -21.36 24.80 -18.37
C GLU A 236 -21.72 23.42 -17.84
N MET A 237 -20.80 22.46 -17.94
CA MET A 237 -21.00 21.11 -17.40
C MET A 237 -21.11 21.10 -15.87
N GLN A 238 -20.32 21.93 -15.20
CA GLN A 238 -20.39 22.12 -13.75
C GLN A 238 -21.77 22.65 -13.33
N LYS A 239 -22.30 23.66 -14.02
CA LYS A 239 -23.65 24.16 -13.77
C LYS A 239 -24.70 23.10 -14.03
N LEU A 240 -24.56 22.31 -15.09
CA LEU A 240 -25.52 21.25 -15.42
C LEU A 240 -25.59 20.18 -14.31
N LEU A 241 -24.44 19.76 -13.79
CA LEU A 241 -24.35 18.70 -12.78
C LEU A 241 -24.67 19.19 -11.36
N PHE A 242 -24.29 20.44 -11.04
CA PHE A 242 -24.17 20.86 -9.64
C PHE A 242 -24.98 22.10 -9.25
N ASN A 243 -25.66 22.77 -10.20
CA ASN A 243 -26.43 23.99 -9.89
C ASN A 243 -27.57 23.77 -8.88
N ASP A 244 -28.09 22.54 -8.79
CA ASP A 244 -29.20 22.20 -7.92
C ASP A 244 -28.78 21.39 -6.67
N LEU A 245 -27.48 21.16 -6.44
CA LEU A 245 -26.96 20.35 -5.33
C LEU A 245 -27.49 20.77 -3.95
N ASP A 246 -27.61 22.08 -3.71
CA ASP A 246 -28.04 22.62 -2.41
C ASP A 246 -29.56 22.51 -2.15
N LYS A 247 -30.32 21.94 -3.09
CA LYS A 247 -31.77 21.71 -2.96
C LYS A 247 -32.05 20.31 -2.41
N GLU A 248 -33.26 20.12 -1.88
CA GLU A 248 -33.69 18.87 -1.20
C GLU A 248 -33.50 17.61 -2.07
N ASP A 249 -33.63 17.73 -3.40
CA ASP A 249 -33.42 16.63 -4.38
C ASP A 249 -32.14 16.82 -5.24
N GLY A 250 -31.19 17.64 -4.79
CA GLY A 250 -30.05 18.08 -5.60
C GLY A 250 -29.12 16.95 -6.04
N LEU A 251 -28.84 16.01 -5.14
CA LEU A 251 -27.99 14.86 -5.41
C LEU A 251 -28.68 13.86 -6.36
N ASP A 252 -29.96 13.58 -6.16
CA ASP A 252 -30.71 12.65 -7.02
C ASP A 252 -30.76 13.18 -8.47
N LYS A 253 -30.96 14.48 -8.66
CA LYS A 253 -30.90 15.12 -9.98
C LYS A 253 -29.52 15.06 -10.61
N ALA A 254 -28.46 15.21 -9.82
CA ALA A 254 -27.09 15.05 -10.31
C ALA A 254 -26.84 13.61 -10.80
N PHE A 255 -27.34 12.60 -10.07
CA PHE A 255 -27.27 11.20 -10.48
C PHE A 255 -28.10 10.90 -11.74
N GLU A 256 -29.31 11.43 -11.85
CA GLU A 256 -30.13 11.31 -13.07
C GLU A 256 -29.41 11.94 -14.28
N THR A 257 -28.81 13.10 -14.09
CA THR A 257 -28.04 13.79 -15.12
C THR A 257 -26.81 12.99 -15.53
N MET A 258 -26.08 12.39 -14.58
CA MET A 258 -24.96 11.49 -14.88
C MET A 258 -25.39 10.24 -15.64
N GLN A 259 -26.52 9.63 -15.28
CA GLN A 259 -27.04 8.48 -16.02
C GLN A 259 -27.41 8.87 -17.45
N ALA A 260 -28.03 10.04 -17.65
CA ALA A 260 -28.34 10.55 -18.98
C ALA A 260 -27.08 10.81 -19.81
N LEU A 261 -26.03 11.42 -19.23
CA LEU A 261 -24.74 11.65 -19.90
C LEU A 261 -24.03 10.35 -20.24
N ARG A 262 -24.11 9.34 -19.36
CA ARG A 262 -23.57 8.00 -19.61
C ARG A 262 -24.30 7.30 -20.74
N GLU A 263 -25.62 7.40 -20.79
CA GLU A 263 -26.42 6.81 -21.89
C GLU A 263 -26.10 7.51 -23.21
N GLN A 264 -26.05 8.84 -23.21
CA GLN A 264 -25.65 9.63 -24.38
C GLN A 264 -24.25 9.25 -24.88
N GLY A 265 -23.29 9.02 -23.97
CA GLY A 265 -21.93 8.65 -24.33
C GLY A 265 -21.78 7.30 -25.04
N LYS A 266 -22.73 6.37 -24.88
CA LYS A 266 -22.67 5.03 -25.51
C LYS A 266 -22.76 5.08 -27.04
N ASP A 267 -23.54 6.03 -27.55
CA ASP A 267 -23.80 6.16 -29.00
C ASP A 267 -22.85 7.14 -29.70
N LEU A 268 -21.97 7.83 -28.95
CA LEU A 268 -21.01 8.76 -29.51
C LEU A 268 -19.78 8.05 -30.09
N PRO A 269 -19.17 8.57 -31.17
CA PRO A 269 -17.83 8.15 -31.62
C PRO A 269 -16.80 8.28 -30.50
N ASP A 270 -15.75 7.46 -30.53
CA ASP A 270 -14.76 7.38 -29.44
C ASP A 270 -14.13 8.74 -29.09
N GLU A 271 -13.89 9.60 -30.08
CA GLU A 271 -13.35 10.95 -29.88
C GLU A 271 -14.32 11.85 -29.09
N GLU A 272 -15.59 11.89 -29.49
CA GLU A 272 -16.63 12.67 -28.81
C GLU A 272 -16.97 12.09 -27.42
N ARG A 273 -16.93 10.76 -27.28
CA ARG A 273 -17.11 10.06 -26.00
C ARG A 273 -16.01 10.43 -25.00
N ARG A 274 -14.75 10.47 -25.46
CA ARG A 274 -13.60 10.91 -24.65
C ARG A 274 -13.70 12.39 -24.28
N LYS A 275 -14.09 13.26 -25.21
CA LYS A 275 -14.30 14.69 -24.94
C LYS A 275 -15.40 14.93 -23.90
N LEU A 276 -16.48 14.16 -23.96
CA LEU A 276 -17.56 14.20 -22.96
C LEU A 276 -17.07 13.73 -21.59
N ALA A 277 -16.32 12.63 -21.52
CA ALA A 277 -15.73 12.13 -20.28
C ALA A 277 -14.76 13.15 -19.66
N ALA A 278 -13.92 13.80 -20.48
CA ALA A 278 -13.03 14.86 -20.03
C ALA A 278 -13.78 16.07 -19.47
N LYS A 279 -14.87 16.51 -20.13
CA LYS A 279 -15.73 17.60 -19.62
C LYS A 279 -16.33 17.27 -18.26
N VAL A 280 -16.83 16.05 -18.10
CA VAL A 280 -17.41 15.60 -16.83
C VAL A 280 -16.32 15.57 -15.76
N ALA A 281 -15.20 14.89 -15.99
CA ALA A 281 -14.11 14.80 -15.02
C ALA A 281 -13.58 16.18 -14.58
N LEU A 282 -13.34 17.09 -15.53
CA LEU A 282 -12.86 18.45 -15.24
C LEU A 282 -13.90 19.30 -14.50
N SER A 283 -15.20 19.07 -14.74
CA SER A 283 -16.26 19.76 -13.99
C SER A 283 -16.38 19.28 -12.54
N PHE A 284 -16.06 18.01 -12.26
CA PHE A 284 -15.96 17.48 -10.91
C PHE A 284 -14.75 18.06 -10.18
N ALA A 285 -13.60 18.12 -10.84
CA ALA A 285 -12.40 18.77 -10.30
C ALA A 285 -12.69 20.23 -9.92
N ALA A 286 -13.28 21.00 -10.84
CA ALA A 286 -13.68 22.39 -10.61
C ALA A 286 -14.70 22.57 -9.47
N GLN A 287 -15.61 21.62 -9.26
CA GLN A 287 -16.60 21.67 -8.17
C GLN A 287 -15.99 21.32 -6.81
N LEU A 288 -15.04 20.39 -6.79
CA LEU A 288 -14.36 19.94 -5.57
C LEU A 288 -13.21 20.87 -5.17
N GLY A 289 -12.86 21.83 -6.03
CA GLY A 289 -11.80 22.81 -5.79
C GLY A 289 -10.40 22.27 -6.06
N VAL A 290 -10.29 21.31 -6.98
CA VAL A 290 -9.08 20.53 -7.31
C VAL A 290 -8.64 20.78 -8.75
#